data_AF-A0A1Z4MZE3-F1
#
_entry.id   AF-A0A1Z4MZE3-F1
#
_cell.length_a   1.000
_cell.length_b   1.000
_cell.length_c   1.000
_cell.angle_alpha   90.00
_cell.angle_beta   90.00
_cell.angle_gamma   90.00
#
_symmetry.space_group_name_H-M   'P 1'
#
loop_
_entity.id
_entity.type
_entity.pdbx_description
1 polymer ?
#
loop_
_entity_poly.entity_id
_entity_poly.type
_entity_poly.pdbx_seq_one_letter_code
_entity_poly.pdbx_strand_id
1 'polypeptide(L)'
;MATTTSPTFEQRVLELTNVERINNGLKPLQGNAELNYAADQYAESMAKNNFFSHTGLDGSQAWDRAKKVGFEAQTMGENIAKGQRTPEEVVAAWMKSPGHRANILNPSFTQLGVGFQDNYWVQNFGSNDTNPASYIPGSQPSPTPTPTPTPTPTPTIGKEIKGGDGNDVLNGTAGNDVIWGGKGNDIINGGNGSDRLIGGIGRDKLTGGAGGDTFVYQSLQDRGDTITDFSVSEDKIDLRQIFSGQAYNSNNKFSDFIKFQQYGSNTIVGIDVDGNTKPGGFQGFLLLEKVNPSNLTAKNFII
;
A
#
# COMPACT_ATOMS: atom_id res chain seq x y z
N MET A 1 15.90 -9.16 19.35
CA MET A 1 15.78 -7.71 19.62
C MET A 1 15.92 -7.01 18.29
N ALA A 2 14.80 -6.61 17.67
CA ALA A 2 14.83 -5.86 16.42
C ALA A 2 14.96 -4.39 16.77
N THR A 3 16.08 -3.78 16.39
CA THR A 3 16.28 -2.34 16.46
C THR A 3 15.38 -1.69 15.42
N THR A 4 14.22 -1.17 15.84
CA THR A 4 13.36 -0.35 14.98
C THR A 4 14.06 0.98 14.73
N THR A 5 14.81 1.08 13.64
CA THR A 5 15.32 2.35 13.16
C THR A 5 14.13 3.15 12.63
N SER A 6 13.93 4.36 13.15
CA SER A 6 13.00 5.32 12.56
C SER A 6 13.27 5.46 11.07
N PRO A 7 12.23 5.61 10.23
CA PRO A 7 12.40 5.76 8.79
C PRO A 7 13.29 6.98 8.56
N THR A 8 14.11 6.91 7.51
CA THR A 8 14.81 8.11 7.09
C THR A 8 13.79 9.15 6.65
N PHE A 9 14.19 10.39 6.68
CA PHE A 9 13.32 11.49 6.34
C PHE A 9 12.76 11.38 4.92
N GLU A 10 13.59 10.95 3.98
CA GLU A 10 13.27 10.77 2.56
C GLU A 10 12.20 9.69 2.39
N GLN A 11 12.32 8.60 3.17
CA GLN A 11 11.33 7.53 3.20
C GLN A 11 9.98 8.06 3.68
N ARG A 12 9.97 8.90 4.71
CA ARG A 12 8.72 9.47 5.25
C ARG A 12 8.02 10.40 4.26
N VAL A 13 8.75 11.23 3.53
CA VAL A 13 8.17 12.10 2.49
C VAL A 13 7.62 11.28 1.32
N LEU A 14 8.33 10.23 0.89
CA LEU A 14 7.86 9.30 -0.14
C LEU A 14 6.55 8.62 0.27
N GLU A 15 6.47 8.12 1.50
CA GLU A 15 5.25 7.51 2.06
C GLU A 15 4.06 8.46 2.00
N LEU A 16 4.20 9.67 2.56
CA LEU A 16 3.13 10.67 2.59
C LEU A 16 2.71 11.10 1.18
N THR A 17 3.65 11.22 0.25
CA THR A 17 3.36 11.53 -1.15
C THR A 17 2.56 10.42 -1.82
N ASN A 18 2.89 9.16 -1.53
CA ASN A 18 2.16 8.02 -2.04
C ASN A 18 0.77 7.89 -1.43
N VAL A 19 0.56 8.27 -0.17
CA VAL A 19 -0.78 8.38 0.42
C VAL A 19 -1.64 9.36 -0.39
N GLU A 20 -1.11 10.54 -0.71
CA GLU A 20 -1.84 11.52 -1.52
C GLU A 20 -2.17 10.98 -2.93
N ARG A 21 -1.24 10.25 -3.55
CA ARG A 21 -1.47 9.62 -4.85
C ARG A 21 -2.56 8.54 -4.80
N ILE A 22 -2.50 7.66 -3.80
CA ILE A 22 -3.45 6.55 -3.62
C ILE A 22 -4.85 7.10 -3.35
N ASN A 23 -4.98 8.12 -2.48
CA ASN A 23 -6.24 8.82 -2.23
C ASN A 23 -6.84 9.46 -3.49
N ASN A 24 -6.03 9.68 -4.51
CA ASN A 24 -6.43 10.22 -5.81
C ASN A 24 -6.44 9.16 -6.93
N GLY A 25 -6.42 7.86 -6.59
CA GLY A 25 -6.54 6.75 -7.55
C GLY A 25 -5.30 6.52 -8.42
N LEU A 26 -4.13 6.99 -8.00
CA LEU A 26 -2.87 6.86 -8.73
C LEU A 26 -1.98 5.78 -8.12
N LYS A 27 -1.16 5.16 -8.97
CA LYS A 27 -0.12 4.22 -8.53
C LYS A 27 0.92 4.92 -7.65
N PRO A 28 1.44 4.24 -6.61
CA PRO A 28 2.53 4.76 -5.82
C PRO A 28 3.81 4.93 -6.67
N LEU A 29 4.62 5.91 -6.31
CA LEU A 29 5.95 6.14 -6.84
C LEU A 29 6.96 5.23 -6.13
N GLN A 30 7.96 4.78 -6.89
CA GLN A 30 9.09 4.03 -6.37
C GLN A 30 10.19 5.01 -5.95
N GLY A 31 10.83 4.78 -4.81
CA GLY A 31 12.01 5.55 -4.42
C GLY A 31 13.17 5.28 -5.38
N ASN A 32 13.91 6.32 -5.77
CA ASN A 32 15.07 6.20 -6.66
C ASN A 32 16.32 6.87 -6.03
N ALA A 33 17.44 6.15 -6.03
CA ALA A 33 18.66 6.56 -5.35
C ALA A 33 19.37 7.72 -6.06
N GLU A 34 19.40 7.71 -7.39
CA GLU A 34 19.93 8.80 -8.21
C GLU A 34 19.15 10.09 -7.97
N LEU A 35 17.81 10.02 -8.00
CA LEU A 35 16.94 11.16 -7.74
C LEU A 35 17.09 11.68 -6.30
N ASN A 36 17.22 10.79 -5.30
CA ASN A 36 17.50 11.19 -3.91
C ASN A 36 18.83 11.95 -3.84
N TYR A 37 19.90 11.37 -4.38
CA TYR A 37 21.22 12.00 -4.35
C TYR A 37 21.21 13.37 -5.06
N ALA A 38 20.57 13.49 -6.22
CA ALA A 38 20.43 14.77 -6.91
C ALA A 38 19.59 15.78 -6.11
N ALA A 39 18.54 15.33 -5.42
CA ALA A 39 17.70 16.18 -4.59
C ALA A 39 18.44 16.67 -3.34
N ASP A 40 19.20 15.81 -2.66
CA ASP A 40 20.02 16.14 -1.49
C ASP A 40 21.09 17.17 -1.84
N GLN A 41 21.87 16.92 -2.90
CA GLN A 41 22.88 17.85 -3.37
C GLN A 41 22.28 19.21 -3.73
N TYR A 42 21.04 19.24 -4.21
CA TYR A 42 20.36 20.49 -4.53
C TYR A 42 19.82 21.21 -3.29
N ALA A 43 19.24 20.49 -2.34
CA ALA A 43 18.84 21.03 -1.04
C ALA A 43 20.05 21.62 -0.30
N GLU A 44 21.18 20.91 -0.29
CA GLU A 44 22.46 21.38 0.25
C GLU A 44 22.95 22.65 -0.44
N SER A 45 22.88 22.70 -1.77
CA SER A 45 23.27 23.88 -2.55
C SER A 45 22.42 25.10 -2.19
N MET A 46 21.09 24.93 -2.11
CA MET A 46 20.16 25.99 -1.71
C MET A 46 20.40 26.47 -0.28
N ALA A 47 20.61 25.55 0.66
CA ALA A 47 20.92 25.86 2.05
C ALA A 47 22.24 26.63 2.18
N LYS A 48 23.32 26.09 1.60
CA LYS A 48 24.68 26.64 1.69
C LYS A 48 24.79 28.03 1.08
N ASN A 49 24.11 28.25 -0.05
CA ASN A 49 24.17 29.52 -0.78
C ASN A 49 22.99 30.45 -0.47
N ASN A 50 22.10 30.04 0.46
CA ASN A 50 20.91 30.78 0.88
C ASN A 50 20.06 31.32 -0.29
N PHE A 51 19.76 30.46 -1.26
CA PHE A 51 18.87 30.79 -2.38
C PHE A 51 17.73 29.78 -2.49
N PHE A 52 16.64 30.17 -3.15
CA PHE A 52 15.46 29.33 -3.35
C PHE A 52 14.93 29.50 -4.76
N SER A 53 15.20 28.52 -5.63
CA SER A 53 14.86 28.51 -7.05
C SER A 53 14.86 27.06 -7.54
N HIS A 54 14.16 26.77 -8.64
CA HIS A 54 14.28 25.49 -9.36
C HIS A 54 15.54 25.43 -10.24
N THR A 55 16.05 26.60 -10.62
CA THR A 55 17.27 26.76 -11.41
C THR A 55 18.46 26.95 -10.47
N GLY A 56 19.47 26.09 -10.60
CA GLY A 56 20.72 26.20 -9.86
C GLY A 56 21.50 27.46 -10.21
N LEU A 57 22.43 27.85 -9.33
CA LEU A 57 23.31 29.00 -9.57
C LEU A 57 24.22 28.81 -10.80
N ASP A 58 24.46 27.56 -11.18
CA ASP A 58 25.16 27.15 -12.40
C ASP A 58 24.24 27.08 -13.64
N GLY A 59 22.96 27.46 -13.50
CA GLY A 59 21.95 27.37 -14.54
C GLY A 59 21.27 26.00 -14.67
N SER A 60 21.69 24.99 -13.89
CA SER A 60 21.15 23.64 -13.99
C SER A 60 19.66 23.57 -13.65
N GLN A 61 18.90 22.82 -14.44
CA GLN A 61 17.54 22.41 -14.12
C GLN A 61 17.56 21.05 -13.38
N ALA A 62 16.41 20.65 -12.81
CA ALA A 62 16.27 19.35 -12.15
C ALA A 62 16.70 18.18 -13.05
N TRP A 63 16.39 18.27 -14.35
CA TRP A 63 16.80 17.28 -15.34
C TRP A 63 18.33 17.18 -15.48
N ASP A 64 19.03 18.32 -15.55
CA ASP A 64 20.49 18.34 -15.68
C ASP A 64 21.15 17.70 -14.45
N ARG A 65 20.60 17.98 -13.26
CA ARG A 65 21.07 17.42 -11.99
C ARG A 65 20.84 15.91 -11.92
N ALA A 66 19.68 15.42 -12.32
CA ALA A 66 19.36 13.99 -12.36
C ALA A 66 20.22 13.22 -13.39
N LYS A 67 20.39 13.79 -14.60
CA LYS A 67 21.24 13.21 -15.65
C LYS A 67 22.70 13.06 -15.20
N LYS A 68 23.23 14.03 -14.46
CA LYS A 68 24.61 14.02 -13.95
C LYS A 68 24.91 12.82 -13.05
N VAL A 69 23.89 12.27 -12.40
CA VAL A 69 24.00 11.16 -11.44
C VAL A 69 23.52 9.84 -12.01
N GLY A 70 23.15 9.81 -13.30
CA GLY A 70 22.81 8.60 -14.03
C GLY A 70 21.32 8.39 -14.26
N PHE A 71 20.45 9.29 -13.82
CA PHE A 71 19.00 9.13 -14.05
C PHE A 71 18.56 9.80 -15.36
N GLU A 72 17.99 9.03 -16.28
CA GLU A 72 17.39 9.55 -17.52
C GLU A 72 15.96 9.05 -17.71
N ALA A 73 14.99 9.94 -17.64
CA ALA A 73 13.57 9.61 -17.82
C ALA A 73 12.99 10.26 -19.10
N GLN A 74 11.76 9.91 -19.49
CA GLN A 74 11.03 10.61 -20.56
C GLN A 74 10.33 11.87 -20.05
N THR A 75 9.93 11.86 -18.77
CA THR A 75 9.29 13.00 -18.12
C THR A 75 9.87 13.18 -16.72
N MET A 76 9.98 14.44 -16.29
CA MET A 76 10.40 14.80 -14.95
C MET A 76 9.62 15.99 -14.41
N GLY A 77 9.63 16.15 -13.09
CA GLY A 77 9.12 17.31 -12.39
C GLY A 77 9.92 17.56 -11.11
N GLU A 78 9.79 18.76 -10.55
CA GLU A 78 10.40 19.11 -9.28
C GLU A 78 9.43 19.91 -8.42
N ASN A 79 9.34 19.57 -7.13
CA ASN A 79 8.79 20.46 -6.12
C ASN A 79 9.92 20.90 -5.19
N ILE A 80 9.93 22.18 -4.84
CA ILE A 80 10.82 22.70 -3.78
C ILE A 80 10.01 23.39 -2.70
N ALA A 81 10.50 23.36 -1.46
CA ALA A 81 9.89 24.09 -0.36
C ALA A 81 10.95 24.59 0.63
N LYS A 82 10.60 25.63 1.38
CA LYS A 82 11.46 26.25 2.38
C LYS A 82 10.67 26.57 3.64
N GLY A 83 11.22 26.20 4.79
CA GLY A 83 10.73 26.62 6.11
C GLY A 83 9.82 25.62 6.83
N GLN A 84 9.35 24.56 6.15
CA GLN A 84 8.68 23.43 6.80
C GLN A 84 9.71 22.64 7.61
N ARG A 85 9.27 22.11 8.75
CA ARG A 85 10.14 21.46 9.74
C ARG A 85 9.96 19.94 9.76
N THR A 86 8.85 19.44 9.21
CA THR A 86 8.49 18.02 9.22
C THR A 86 8.02 17.55 7.84
N PRO A 87 8.16 16.25 7.54
CA PRO A 87 7.62 15.65 6.31
C PRO A 87 6.12 15.90 6.12
N GLU A 88 5.33 15.82 7.20
CA GLU A 88 3.89 16.09 7.19
C GLU A 88 3.59 17.54 6.78
N GLU A 89 4.33 18.51 7.33
CA GLU A 89 4.17 19.92 6.99
C GLU A 89 4.49 20.19 5.53
N VAL A 90 5.58 19.61 5.00
CA VAL A 90 5.99 19.87 3.61
C VAL A 90 5.02 19.26 2.61
N VAL A 91 4.58 18.01 2.83
CA VAL A 91 3.67 17.33 1.89
C VAL A 91 2.32 18.02 1.90
N ALA A 92 1.81 18.40 3.09
CA ALA A 92 0.58 19.18 3.19
C ALA A 92 0.72 20.55 2.51
N ALA A 93 1.87 21.21 2.59
CA ALA A 93 2.11 22.48 1.91
C ALA A 93 2.14 22.33 0.38
N TRP A 94 2.78 21.28 -0.14
CA TRP A 94 2.78 20.98 -1.58
C TRP A 94 1.38 20.65 -2.08
N MET A 95 0.59 19.85 -1.35
CA MET A 95 -0.78 19.54 -1.73
C MET A 95 -1.71 20.76 -1.74
N LYS A 96 -1.42 21.80 -0.94
CA LYS A 96 -2.17 23.08 -0.99
C LYS A 96 -1.79 23.95 -2.19
N SER A 97 -0.60 23.80 -2.76
CA SER A 97 -0.14 24.55 -3.93
C SER A 97 -0.54 23.85 -5.24
N PRO A 98 -1.33 24.48 -6.14
CA PRO A 98 -1.75 23.85 -7.38
C PRO A 98 -0.62 23.31 -8.26
N GLY A 99 0.48 24.06 -8.38
CA GLY A 99 1.63 23.62 -9.18
C GLY A 99 2.34 22.41 -8.58
N HIS A 100 2.57 22.41 -7.26
CA HIS A 100 3.24 21.30 -6.60
C HIS A 100 2.37 20.04 -6.52
N ARG A 101 1.07 20.22 -6.25
CA ARG A 101 0.07 19.14 -6.29
C ARG A 101 -0.01 18.49 -7.66
N ALA A 102 0.10 19.27 -8.74
CA ALA A 102 0.07 18.72 -10.10
C ALA A 102 1.23 17.75 -10.36
N ASN A 103 2.42 18.00 -9.80
CA ASN A 103 3.54 17.05 -9.86
C ASN A 103 3.25 15.78 -9.05
N ILE A 104 2.79 15.93 -7.80
CA ILE A 104 2.46 14.79 -6.93
C ILE A 104 1.42 13.88 -7.58
N LEU A 105 0.41 14.46 -8.24
CA LEU A 105 -0.69 13.74 -8.87
C LEU A 105 -0.48 13.47 -10.38
N ASN A 106 0.75 13.57 -10.87
CA ASN A 106 1.01 13.27 -12.28
C ASN A 106 1.08 11.75 -12.51
N PRO A 107 0.19 11.16 -13.34
CA PRO A 107 0.18 9.73 -13.61
C PRO A 107 1.38 9.24 -14.43
N SER A 108 2.08 10.13 -15.13
CA SER A 108 3.27 9.78 -15.93
C SER A 108 4.52 9.54 -15.09
N PHE A 109 4.53 10.00 -13.83
CA PHE A 109 5.64 9.73 -12.92
C PHE A 109 5.48 8.37 -12.25
N THR A 110 6.59 7.65 -12.17
CA THR A 110 6.70 6.32 -11.57
C THR A 110 7.76 6.27 -10.48
N GLN A 111 8.64 7.27 -10.39
CA GLN A 111 9.76 7.32 -9.46
C GLN A 111 9.83 8.69 -8.75
N LEU A 112 10.34 8.69 -7.53
CA LEU A 112 10.55 9.87 -6.69
C LEU A 112 11.92 9.81 -6.01
N GLY A 113 12.61 10.94 -6.01
CA GLY A 113 13.68 11.24 -5.07
C GLY A 113 13.33 12.41 -4.17
N VAL A 114 13.80 12.37 -2.93
CA VAL A 114 13.60 13.40 -1.92
C VAL A 114 14.95 13.82 -1.39
N GLY A 115 15.11 15.12 -1.13
CA GLY A 115 16.27 15.61 -0.39
C GLY A 115 15.95 16.76 0.54
N PHE A 116 16.77 16.90 1.57
CA PHE A 116 16.58 17.90 2.61
C PHE A 116 17.87 18.39 3.26
N GLN A 117 17.98 19.71 3.41
CA GLN A 117 19.04 20.35 4.18
C GLN A 117 18.53 21.67 4.77
N ASP A 118 18.68 21.89 6.07
CA ASP A 118 18.40 23.16 6.76
C ASP A 118 17.04 23.81 6.43
N ASN A 119 15.97 23.01 6.40
CA ASN A 119 14.61 23.41 6.01
C ASN A 119 14.41 23.75 4.53
N TYR A 120 15.35 23.39 3.66
CA TYR A 120 15.14 23.32 2.22
C TYR A 120 14.78 21.90 1.83
N TRP A 121 13.75 21.77 1.01
CA TRP A 121 13.15 20.51 0.63
C TRP A 121 13.08 20.41 -0.88
N VAL A 122 13.36 19.22 -1.41
CA VAL A 122 13.29 18.92 -2.84
C VAL A 122 12.57 17.58 -3.04
N GLN A 123 11.62 17.54 -3.97
CA GLN A 123 11.10 16.32 -4.58
C GLN A 123 11.42 16.33 -6.06
N ASN A 124 12.18 15.35 -6.53
CA ASN A 124 12.42 15.12 -7.95
C ASN A 124 11.59 13.93 -8.42
N PHE A 125 10.72 14.15 -9.39
CA PHE A 125 9.88 13.12 -9.99
C PHE A 125 10.44 12.68 -11.34
N GLY A 126 10.26 11.41 -11.67
CA GLY A 126 10.60 10.87 -12.98
C GLY A 126 9.66 9.77 -13.42
N SER A 127 9.53 9.57 -14.74
CA SER A 127 9.06 8.30 -15.30
C SER A 127 10.16 7.23 -15.16
N ASN A 128 9.98 6.06 -15.77
CA ASN A 128 10.97 4.99 -15.71
C ASN A 128 12.35 5.46 -16.17
N ASP A 129 13.36 5.14 -15.37
CA ASP A 129 14.76 5.34 -15.73
C ASP A 129 15.11 4.49 -16.95
N THR A 130 15.74 5.13 -17.91
CA THR A 130 16.16 4.55 -19.19
C THR A 130 17.67 4.36 -19.25
N ASN A 131 18.42 4.89 -18.28
CA ASN A 131 19.86 4.71 -18.18
C ASN A 131 20.19 3.64 -17.11
N PRO A 132 20.78 2.49 -17.50
CA PRO A 132 21.16 1.45 -16.55
C PRO A 132 22.41 1.80 -15.72
N ALA A 133 23.12 2.89 -16.04
CA ALA A 133 24.36 3.27 -15.37
C ALA A 133 24.13 4.35 -14.30
N SER A 134 24.53 4.05 -13.06
CA SER A 134 24.55 5.02 -11.96
C SER A 134 25.89 5.76 -11.89
N TYR A 135 25.85 7.06 -11.62
CA TYR A 135 27.04 7.93 -11.50
C TYR A 135 27.14 8.60 -10.13
N ILE A 136 26.47 8.04 -9.12
CA ILE A 136 26.62 8.49 -7.73
C ILE A 136 28.09 8.27 -7.30
N PRO A 137 28.78 9.28 -6.75
CA PRO A 137 30.17 9.10 -6.30
C PRO A 137 30.30 8.04 -5.21
N GLY A 138 31.15 7.03 -5.44
CA GLY A 138 31.45 5.98 -4.46
C GLY A 138 30.57 4.73 -4.53
N SER A 139 29.57 4.68 -5.42
CA SER A 139 28.83 3.43 -5.70
C SER A 139 29.58 2.57 -6.73
N GLN A 140 29.85 1.30 -6.40
CA GLN A 140 30.21 0.29 -7.42
C GLN A 140 29.04 0.13 -8.41
N PRO A 141 29.28 -0.21 -9.69
CA PRO A 141 28.20 -0.59 -10.59
C PRO A 141 27.52 -1.83 -10.00
N SER A 142 26.30 -1.65 -9.49
CA SER A 142 25.48 -2.75 -9.01
C SER A 142 25.05 -3.58 -10.23
N PRO A 143 25.02 -4.92 -10.15
CA PRO A 143 24.34 -5.71 -11.18
C PRO A 143 22.92 -5.20 -11.38
N THR A 144 22.41 -5.29 -12.61
CA THR A 144 21.02 -5.04 -13.02
C THR A 144 20.09 -5.27 -11.84
N PRO A 145 19.20 -4.32 -11.48
CA PRO A 145 18.39 -4.43 -10.27
C PRO A 145 17.68 -5.78 -10.27
N THR A 146 18.20 -6.71 -9.46
CA THR A 146 17.36 -7.72 -8.86
C THR A 146 16.38 -6.91 -8.03
N PRO A 147 15.06 -7.15 -8.09
CA PRO A 147 14.11 -6.39 -7.29
C PRO A 147 14.59 -6.39 -5.85
N THR A 148 15.14 -5.25 -5.40
CA THR A 148 15.40 -5.03 -3.99
C THR A 148 14.04 -5.19 -3.34
N PRO A 149 13.90 -6.03 -2.30
CA PRO A 149 12.61 -6.21 -1.64
C PRO A 149 12.08 -4.84 -1.28
N THR A 150 10.83 -4.59 -1.65
CA THR A 150 10.00 -3.48 -1.18
C THR A 150 10.46 -3.11 0.23
N PRO A 151 10.92 -1.87 0.51
CA PRO A 151 11.12 -1.48 1.90
C PRO A 151 9.78 -1.72 2.58
N THR A 152 9.75 -2.69 3.50
CA THR A 152 8.61 -2.89 4.38
C THR A 152 8.31 -1.51 4.96
N PRO A 153 7.11 -0.95 4.77
CA PRO A 153 6.78 0.35 5.32
C PRO A 153 7.15 0.32 6.79
N THR A 154 7.86 1.35 7.26
CA THR A 154 7.93 1.53 8.71
C THR A 154 6.48 1.61 9.16
N PRO A 155 6.03 0.76 10.10
CA PRO A 155 4.62 0.68 10.44
C PRO A 155 4.17 2.07 10.89
N THR A 156 3.36 2.73 10.06
CA THR A 156 2.34 3.61 10.58
C THR A 156 1.63 2.79 11.65
N ILE A 157 1.54 3.31 12.89
CA ILE A 157 0.95 2.54 13.99
C ILE A 157 -0.45 2.13 13.56
N GLY A 158 -0.64 0.82 13.41
CA GLY A 158 -1.95 0.23 13.21
C GLY A 158 -2.90 0.66 14.31
N LYS A 159 -4.10 1.07 13.93
CA LYS A 159 -5.19 1.44 14.81
C LYS A 159 -6.13 0.27 15.02
N GLU A 160 -6.69 0.24 16.21
CA GLU A 160 -7.90 -0.52 16.49
C GLU A 160 -9.11 0.37 16.18
N ILE A 161 -9.97 -0.07 15.27
CA ILE A 161 -11.17 0.68 14.83
C ILE A 161 -12.40 -0.22 15.03
N LYS A 162 -13.46 0.30 15.67
CA LYS A 162 -14.67 -0.46 16.01
C LYS A 162 -15.92 0.30 15.61
N GLY A 163 -16.83 -0.32 14.86
CA GLY A 163 -18.14 0.22 14.49
C GLY A 163 -19.17 0.05 15.60
N GLY A 164 -19.43 -1.20 15.98
CA GLY A 164 -20.33 -1.53 17.09
C GLY A 164 -21.65 -2.11 16.58
N ASP A 165 -22.78 -1.56 17.03
CA ASP A 165 -24.10 -1.98 16.55
C ASP A 165 -24.63 -0.93 15.54
N GLY A 166 -25.17 -1.37 14.41
CA GLY A 166 -25.67 -0.52 13.34
C GLY A 166 -24.88 -0.71 12.05
N ASN A 167 -25.33 -0.09 10.95
CA ASN A 167 -24.57 -0.12 9.71
C ASN A 167 -23.51 0.99 9.76
N ASP A 168 -22.23 0.62 9.79
CA ASP A 168 -21.11 1.54 9.97
C ASP A 168 -20.32 1.76 8.67
N VAL A 169 -19.60 2.88 8.63
CA VAL A 169 -18.61 3.20 7.58
C VAL A 169 -17.26 3.41 8.24
N LEU A 170 -16.38 2.42 8.11
CA LEU A 170 -15.08 2.37 8.78
C LEU A 170 -13.96 2.51 7.76
N ASN A 171 -13.03 3.43 8.04
CA ASN A 171 -11.84 3.64 7.22
C ASN A 171 -10.61 3.52 8.11
N GLY A 172 -9.72 2.61 7.75
CA GLY A 172 -8.38 2.47 8.30
C GLY A 172 -7.45 3.57 7.83
N THR A 173 -6.17 3.32 8.00
CA THR A 173 -5.07 4.26 7.91
C THR A 173 -4.07 3.74 6.87
N ALA A 174 -2.82 4.18 6.97
CA ALA A 174 -1.73 3.66 6.17
C ALA A 174 -0.86 2.65 6.95
N GLY A 175 -1.38 2.13 8.06
CA GLY A 175 -0.71 1.19 8.96
C GLY A 175 -1.51 -0.10 9.09
N ASN A 176 -0.89 -1.12 9.69
CA ASN A 176 -1.48 -2.45 9.85
C ASN A 176 -2.62 -2.43 10.89
N ASP A 177 -3.82 -2.10 10.45
CA ASP A 177 -4.96 -1.86 11.29
C ASP A 177 -5.66 -3.16 11.70
N VAL A 178 -6.44 -3.06 12.79
CA VAL A 178 -7.44 -4.07 13.14
C VAL A 178 -8.79 -3.39 13.19
N ILE A 179 -9.68 -3.79 12.29
CA ILE A 179 -10.98 -3.15 12.10
C ILE A 179 -12.08 -4.16 12.38
N TRP A 180 -13.01 -3.79 13.26
CA TRP A 180 -14.20 -4.57 13.59
C TRP A 180 -15.46 -3.77 13.21
N GLY A 181 -16.25 -4.27 12.26
CA GLY A 181 -17.57 -3.74 11.92
C GLY A 181 -18.53 -3.88 13.09
N GLY A 182 -18.84 -5.12 13.46
CA GLY A 182 -19.67 -5.44 14.60
C GLY A 182 -20.98 -6.08 14.16
N LYS A 183 -22.13 -5.48 14.47
CA LYS A 183 -23.43 -5.94 13.97
C LYS A 183 -24.00 -4.91 13.02
N GLY A 184 -24.40 -5.31 11.83
CA GLY A 184 -24.97 -4.42 10.82
C GLY A 184 -24.44 -4.79 9.45
N ASN A 185 -24.85 -4.06 8.43
CA ASN A 185 -24.22 -4.17 7.11
C ASN A 185 -23.21 -3.03 6.98
N ASP A 186 -21.95 -3.33 7.24
CA ASP A 186 -20.87 -2.38 7.37
C ASP A 186 -20.14 -2.16 6.04
N ILE A 187 -19.54 -1.00 5.88
CA ILE A 187 -18.59 -0.69 4.80
C ILE A 187 -17.24 -0.46 5.45
N ILE A 188 -16.30 -1.37 5.22
CA ILE A 188 -14.98 -1.36 5.84
C ILE A 188 -13.91 -1.22 4.77
N ASN A 189 -13.01 -0.25 4.94
CA ASN A 189 -11.83 -0.04 4.10
C ASN A 189 -10.57 -0.07 4.97
N GLY A 190 -9.65 -1.02 4.73
CA GLY A 190 -8.39 -1.19 5.47
C GLY A 190 -7.41 -0.05 5.20
N GLY A 191 -7.25 0.32 3.93
CA GLY A 191 -6.37 1.40 3.53
C GLY A 191 -5.03 0.85 3.02
N ASN A 192 -3.91 1.36 3.53
CA ASN A 192 -2.62 0.71 3.25
C ASN A 192 -2.13 0.00 4.50
N GLY A 193 -1.38 -1.07 4.34
CA GLY A 193 -0.90 -1.87 5.46
C GLY A 193 -1.32 -3.31 5.29
N SER A 194 -0.81 -4.18 6.15
CA SER A 194 -1.33 -5.54 6.29
C SER A 194 -2.41 -5.52 7.37
N ASP A 195 -3.66 -5.42 6.94
CA ASP A 195 -4.78 -5.16 7.82
C ASP A 195 -5.49 -6.44 8.24
N ARG A 196 -6.21 -6.36 9.36
CA ARG A 196 -7.08 -7.42 9.87
C ARG A 196 -8.51 -6.92 9.93
N LEU A 197 -9.34 -7.38 9.00
CA LEU A 197 -10.71 -6.91 8.83
C LEU A 197 -11.68 -7.97 9.34
N ILE A 198 -12.51 -7.60 10.32
CA ILE A 198 -13.62 -8.40 10.82
C ILE A 198 -14.90 -7.61 10.47
N GLY A 199 -15.70 -8.11 9.53
CA GLY A 199 -17.02 -7.54 9.24
C GLY A 199 -17.93 -7.73 10.45
N GLY A 200 -18.20 -8.98 10.79
CA GLY A 200 -19.02 -9.35 11.94
C GLY A 200 -20.39 -9.84 11.47
N ILE A 201 -21.43 -9.58 12.24
CA ILE A 201 -22.77 -10.07 11.92
C ILE A 201 -23.44 -9.12 10.94
N GLY A 202 -23.71 -9.61 9.74
CA GLY A 202 -24.49 -8.93 8.73
C GLY A 202 -23.93 -9.21 7.35
N ARG A 203 -24.24 -8.35 6.38
CA ARG A 203 -23.67 -8.45 5.03
C ARG A 203 -22.77 -7.26 4.80
N ASP A 204 -21.49 -7.45 5.04
CA ASP A 204 -20.51 -6.38 5.01
C ASP A 204 -19.85 -6.24 3.65
N LYS A 205 -19.38 -5.04 3.36
CA LYS A 205 -18.55 -4.74 2.20
C LYS A 205 -17.14 -4.43 2.69
N LEU A 206 -16.19 -5.30 2.40
CA LEU A 206 -14.83 -5.25 2.91
C LEU A 206 -13.86 -4.95 1.76
N THR A 207 -13.07 -3.90 1.92
CA THR A 207 -11.98 -3.50 1.03
C THR A 207 -10.69 -3.58 1.82
N GLY A 208 -9.76 -4.46 1.44
CA GLY A 208 -8.46 -4.59 2.11
C GLY A 208 -7.58 -3.38 1.84
N GLY A 209 -7.48 -3.01 0.56
CA GLY A 209 -6.62 -1.94 0.09
C GLY A 209 -5.23 -2.47 -0.28
N ALA A 210 -4.18 -1.74 0.06
CA ALA A 210 -2.83 -2.08 -0.34
C ALA A 210 -2.07 -2.80 0.78
N GLY A 211 -1.67 -4.04 0.53
CA GLY A 211 -0.85 -4.82 1.45
C GLY A 211 -1.34 -6.26 1.47
N GLY A 212 -0.80 -7.06 2.39
CA GLY A 212 -1.27 -8.43 2.58
C GLY A 212 -2.31 -8.47 3.68
N ASP A 213 -3.59 -8.47 3.30
CA ASP A 213 -4.70 -8.31 4.22
C ASP A 213 -5.26 -9.65 4.70
N THR A 214 -5.83 -9.65 5.89
CA THR A 214 -6.50 -10.81 6.47
C THR A 214 -7.96 -10.49 6.77
N PHE A 215 -8.86 -11.11 6.01
CA PHE A 215 -10.30 -11.08 6.26
C PHE A 215 -10.65 -12.21 7.22
N VAL A 216 -11.07 -11.85 8.44
CA VAL A 216 -11.20 -12.79 9.56
C VAL A 216 -12.68 -13.07 9.84
N TYR A 217 -13.04 -14.35 9.79
CA TYR A 217 -14.37 -14.81 10.14
C TYR A 217 -14.30 -15.69 11.39
N GLN A 218 -15.06 -15.31 12.42
CA GLN A 218 -15.00 -15.92 13.74
C GLN A 218 -16.13 -16.93 13.94
N SER A 219 -17.23 -16.78 13.21
CA SER A 219 -18.39 -17.66 13.31
C SER A 219 -19.09 -17.88 11.96
N LEU A 220 -19.92 -18.91 11.88
CA LEU A 220 -20.79 -19.13 10.70
C LEU A 220 -21.88 -18.05 10.56
N GLN A 221 -22.11 -17.21 11.58
CA GLN A 221 -23.06 -16.10 11.52
C GLN A 221 -22.47 -14.90 10.78
N ASP A 222 -21.15 -14.83 10.63
CA ASP A 222 -20.42 -13.75 9.96
C ASP A 222 -20.47 -13.88 8.41
N ARG A 223 -21.48 -14.59 7.90
CA ARG A 223 -21.59 -14.95 6.47
C ARG A 223 -22.37 -13.89 5.70
N GLY A 224 -22.06 -13.78 4.42
CA GLY A 224 -22.78 -12.95 3.46
C GLY A 224 -22.00 -11.72 3.00
N ASP A 225 -20.76 -11.59 3.45
CA ASP A 225 -19.87 -10.48 3.12
C ASP A 225 -19.43 -10.50 1.66
N THR A 226 -19.08 -9.31 1.19
CA THR A 226 -18.46 -9.06 -0.11
C THR A 226 -17.09 -8.45 0.08
N ILE A 227 -16.04 -9.15 -0.36
CA ILE A 227 -14.68 -8.62 -0.43
C ILE A 227 -14.46 -8.04 -1.83
N THR A 228 -14.10 -6.76 -1.90
CA THR A 228 -14.16 -5.98 -3.16
C THR A 228 -12.90 -6.01 -4.01
N ASP A 229 -11.76 -6.30 -3.40
CA ASP A 229 -10.43 -6.10 -4.00
C ASP A 229 -9.41 -7.20 -3.65
N PHE A 230 -9.89 -8.39 -3.25
CA PHE A 230 -9.04 -9.50 -2.81
C PHE A 230 -7.88 -9.81 -3.77
N SER A 231 -6.65 -9.60 -3.29
CA SER A 231 -5.38 -9.89 -3.97
C SER A 231 -4.99 -11.36 -3.75
N VAL A 232 -5.13 -12.19 -4.78
CA VAL A 232 -4.76 -13.63 -4.70
C VAL A 232 -3.28 -13.88 -4.37
N SER A 233 -2.40 -12.91 -4.64
CA SER A 233 -0.97 -12.99 -4.35
C SER A 233 -0.62 -12.68 -2.91
N GLU A 234 -1.44 -11.89 -2.21
CA GLU A 234 -1.06 -11.27 -0.94
C GLU A 234 -2.05 -11.65 0.17
N ASP A 235 -3.34 -11.54 -0.10
CA ASP A 235 -4.40 -11.62 0.91
C ASP A 235 -4.69 -13.03 1.40
N LYS A 236 -5.36 -13.06 2.55
CA LYS A 236 -5.78 -14.25 3.28
C LYS A 236 -7.21 -14.13 3.79
N ILE A 237 -7.89 -15.26 3.80
CA ILE A 237 -9.17 -15.45 4.49
C ILE A 237 -8.90 -16.37 5.68
N ASP A 238 -9.10 -15.86 6.90
CA ASP A 238 -8.89 -16.61 8.14
C ASP A 238 -10.20 -17.24 8.61
N LEU A 239 -10.26 -18.56 8.50
CA LEU A 239 -11.40 -19.38 8.90
C LEU A 239 -11.04 -20.34 10.05
N ARG A 240 -9.89 -20.14 10.71
CA ARG A 240 -9.41 -21.03 11.79
C ARG A 240 -10.44 -21.19 12.91
N GLN A 241 -11.14 -20.12 13.24
CA GLN A 241 -12.16 -20.17 14.29
C GLN A 241 -13.37 -20.99 13.86
N ILE A 242 -13.84 -20.83 12.62
CA ILE A 242 -14.93 -21.64 12.06
C ILE A 242 -14.56 -23.12 12.07
N PHE A 243 -13.35 -23.47 11.63
CA PHE A 243 -12.89 -24.86 11.53
C PHE A 243 -12.17 -25.41 12.76
N SER A 244 -12.38 -24.79 13.92
CA SER A 244 -11.84 -25.27 15.21
C SER A 244 -12.71 -26.38 15.85
N GLY A 245 -13.97 -26.49 15.41
CA GLY A 245 -14.94 -27.46 15.95
C GLY A 245 -14.66 -28.91 15.57
N GLN A 246 -15.15 -29.86 16.38
CA GLN A 246 -14.97 -31.31 16.17
C GLN A 246 -15.56 -31.84 14.85
N ALA A 247 -16.52 -31.11 14.26
CA ALA A 247 -17.08 -31.43 12.95
C ALA A 247 -16.05 -31.25 11.81
N TYR A 248 -15.04 -30.41 11.99
CA TYR A 248 -14.05 -30.07 10.97
C TYR A 248 -12.73 -30.84 11.14
N ASN A 249 -12.83 -32.16 11.35
CA ASN A 249 -11.70 -33.01 11.75
C ASN A 249 -10.84 -33.56 10.59
N SER A 250 -11.09 -33.11 9.36
CA SER A 250 -10.29 -33.54 8.20
C SER A 250 -8.86 -32.99 8.25
N ASN A 251 -7.91 -33.80 7.77
CA ASN A 251 -6.53 -33.37 7.50
C ASN A 251 -6.43 -32.38 6.32
N ASN A 252 -7.38 -32.42 5.38
CA ASN A 252 -7.42 -31.52 4.23
C ASN A 252 -8.69 -30.65 4.26
N LYS A 253 -8.79 -29.81 5.29
CA LYS A 253 -9.93 -28.91 5.49
C LYS A 253 -10.22 -28.02 4.27
N PHE A 254 -9.20 -27.64 3.50
CA PHE A 254 -9.36 -26.81 2.31
C PHE A 254 -10.21 -27.53 1.26
N SER A 255 -9.82 -28.74 0.87
CA SER A 255 -10.55 -29.50 -0.15
C SER A 255 -11.88 -30.05 0.35
N ASP A 256 -11.98 -30.33 1.65
CA ASP A 256 -13.13 -31.04 2.21
C ASP A 256 -14.25 -30.10 2.66
N PHE A 257 -13.92 -28.87 3.08
CA PHE A 257 -14.89 -27.93 3.65
C PHE A 257 -15.03 -26.60 2.90
N ILE A 258 -14.23 -26.37 1.85
CA ILE A 258 -14.33 -25.17 1.02
C ILE A 258 -14.60 -25.55 -0.43
N LYS A 259 -15.57 -24.89 -1.06
CA LYS A 259 -15.83 -24.97 -2.50
C LYS A 259 -15.89 -23.59 -3.13
N PHE A 260 -15.58 -23.49 -4.41
CA PHE A 260 -15.72 -22.26 -5.16
C PHE A 260 -16.76 -22.41 -6.26
N GLN A 261 -17.55 -21.34 -6.46
CA GLN A 261 -18.50 -21.24 -7.56
C GLN A 261 -18.29 -19.90 -8.26
N GLN A 262 -18.00 -19.93 -9.56
CA GLN A 262 -17.99 -18.73 -10.39
C GLN A 262 -19.42 -18.16 -10.50
N TYR A 263 -19.55 -16.85 -10.30
CA TYR A 263 -20.78 -16.10 -10.50
C TYR A 263 -20.47 -14.80 -11.25
N GLY A 264 -20.71 -14.76 -12.56
CA GLY A 264 -20.24 -13.66 -13.41
C GLY A 264 -18.72 -13.53 -13.34
N SER A 265 -18.20 -12.33 -13.07
CA SER A 265 -16.77 -12.09 -12.81
C SER A 265 -16.32 -12.43 -11.39
N ASN A 266 -17.26 -12.79 -10.50
CA ASN A 266 -17.02 -12.93 -9.07
C ASN A 266 -16.92 -14.41 -8.67
N THR A 267 -16.34 -14.67 -7.50
CA THR A 267 -16.31 -16.00 -6.90
C THR A 267 -17.16 -16.03 -5.64
N ILE A 268 -18.06 -16.99 -5.55
CA ILE A 268 -18.69 -17.37 -4.28
C ILE A 268 -17.79 -18.41 -3.62
N VAL A 269 -17.31 -18.10 -2.42
CA VAL A 269 -16.66 -19.08 -1.55
C VAL A 269 -17.76 -19.73 -0.72
N GLY A 270 -17.94 -21.03 -0.91
CA GLY A 270 -18.88 -21.83 -0.14
C GLY A 270 -18.17 -22.61 0.96
N ILE A 271 -18.76 -22.63 2.15
CA ILE A 271 -18.28 -23.42 3.29
C ILE A 271 -19.29 -24.52 3.60
N ASP A 272 -18.81 -25.73 3.89
CA ASP A 272 -19.61 -26.78 4.50
C ASP A 272 -19.98 -26.38 5.94
N VAL A 273 -21.24 -25.96 6.13
CA VAL A 273 -21.68 -25.41 7.42
C VAL A 273 -22.01 -26.48 8.46
N ASP A 274 -22.09 -27.75 8.05
CA ASP A 274 -22.39 -28.87 8.96
C ASP A 274 -21.18 -29.80 9.22
N GLY A 275 -20.12 -29.69 8.40
CA GLY A 275 -18.87 -30.42 8.56
C GLY A 275 -18.95 -31.92 8.22
N ASN A 276 -20.07 -32.38 7.66
CA ASN A 276 -20.32 -33.79 7.35
C ASN A 276 -20.06 -34.16 5.88
N THR A 277 -19.15 -33.46 5.18
CA THR A 277 -18.43 -33.89 3.94
C THR A 277 -19.24 -34.79 2.98
N LYS A 278 -20.45 -34.37 2.59
CA LYS A 278 -21.31 -35.04 1.59
C LYS A 278 -21.95 -34.01 0.65
N PRO A 279 -22.61 -34.40 -0.46
CA PRO A 279 -22.98 -33.47 -1.55
C PRO A 279 -23.97 -32.34 -1.19
N GLY A 280 -24.43 -32.26 0.05
CA GLY A 280 -25.24 -31.16 0.59
C GLY A 280 -24.67 -30.75 1.94
N GLY A 281 -24.50 -29.45 2.16
CA GLY A 281 -23.87 -28.88 3.35
C GLY A 281 -23.18 -27.55 3.04
N PHE A 282 -22.66 -27.41 1.82
CA PHE A 282 -22.02 -26.17 1.39
C PHE A 282 -23.01 -25.04 1.09
N GLN A 283 -22.87 -23.94 1.82
CA GLN A 283 -23.60 -22.70 1.58
C GLN A 283 -22.63 -21.60 1.15
N GLY A 284 -23.10 -20.67 0.31
CA GLY A 284 -22.35 -19.46 -0.01
C GLY A 284 -22.06 -18.69 1.26
N PHE A 285 -20.77 -18.49 1.55
CA PHE A 285 -20.30 -17.91 2.79
C PHE A 285 -19.84 -16.47 2.60
N LEU A 286 -19.07 -16.21 1.55
CA LEU A 286 -18.67 -14.85 1.15
C LEU A 286 -18.54 -14.75 -0.37
N LEU A 287 -18.59 -13.53 -0.89
CA LEU A 287 -18.39 -13.21 -2.30
C LEU A 287 -17.08 -12.44 -2.48
N LEU A 288 -16.26 -12.87 -3.43
CA LEU A 288 -15.05 -12.18 -3.88
C LEU A 288 -15.34 -11.50 -5.22
N GLU A 289 -15.27 -10.17 -5.27
CA GLU A 289 -15.46 -9.44 -6.52
C GLU A 289 -14.26 -9.62 -7.45
N LYS A 290 -14.52 -9.88 -8.74
CA LYS A 290 -13.51 -9.93 -9.81
C LYS A 290 -12.36 -10.94 -9.59
N VAL A 291 -12.54 -11.91 -8.69
CA VAL A 291 -11.60 -13.02 -8.51
C VAL A 291 -12.08 -14.23 -9.31
N ASN A 292 -11.18 -14.81 -10.11
CA ASN A 292 -11.42 -16.10 -10.76
C ASN A 292 -11.12 -17.24 -9.78
N PRO A 293 -12.03 -18.21 -9.57
CA PRO A 293 -11.85 -19.29 -8.60
C PRO A 293 -10.69 -20.21 -8.95
N SER A 294 -10.24 -20.28 -10.22
CA SER A 294 -9.06 -21.08 -10.60
C SER A 294 -7.76 -20.54 -10.01
N ASN A 295 -7.74 -19.28 -9.57
CA ASN A 295 -6.57 -18.64 -8.97
C ASN A 295 -6.52 -18.80 -7.44
N LEU A 296 -7.56 -19.35 -6.82
CA LEU A 296 -7.63 -19.58 -5.39
C LEU A 296 -7.03 -20.94 -5.04
N THR A 297 -6.18 -20.95 -4.02
CA THR A 297 -5.53 -22.16 -3.51
C THR A 297 -5.58 -22.18 -1.98
N ALA A 298 -5.17 -23.29 -1.37
CA ALA A 298 -5.04 -23.38 0.09
C ALA A 298 -4.15 -22.26 0.70
N LYS A 299 -3.23 -21.67 -0.07
CA LYS A 299 -2.39 -20.54 0.40
C LYS A 299 -3.18 -19.26 0.67
N ASN A 300 -4.39 -19.13 0.14
CA ASN A 300 -5.26 -17.98 0.35
C ASN A 300 -6.11 -18.11 1.64
N PHE A 301 -6.02 -19.24 2.34
CA PHE A 301 -6.86 -19.55 3.49
C PHE A 301 -6.01 -19.93 4.70
N ILE A 302 -6.42 -19.48 5.87
CA ILE A 302 -5.84 -19.88 7.15
C ILE A 302 -6.87 -20.78 7.85
N ILE A 303 -6.57 -22.07 8.01
CA ILE A 303 -7.52 -23.13 8.42
C ILE A 303 -6.88 -24.24 9.28
#